data_AF-A0A182J2D9-F1
#
_entry.id   AF-A0A182J2D9-F1
#
_cell.length_a   1.000
_cell.length_b   1.000
_cell.length_c   1.000
_cell.angle_alpha   90.00
_cell.angle_beta   90.00
_cell.angle_gamma   90.00
#
_symmetry.space_group_name_H-M   'P 1'
#
loop_
_entity.id
_entity.type
_entity.pdbx_description
1 polymer ?
#
loop_
_entity_poly.entity_id
_entity_poly.type
_entity_poly.pdbx_seq_one_letter_code
_entity_poly.pdbx_strand_id
1 'polypeptide(L)'
;MPSVSIQRRIQKCKRVTMQLGSVVCVTLLAFAVGSMGAPLDPVATPYIVQYENNNAQNEGYSFEYELSDEQRRKEEGTIRFSKDEEGKDVQFVAVQGRYSFVSDDGRTYWVEYVADENGYRTRMGTGDYDTDRKLDGRSGLKNRPVV
;
A
#
# COMPACT_ATOMS: atom_id res chain seq x y z
N MET A 1 59.51 52.31 -10.17
CA MET A 1 58.93 51.06 -10.71
C MET A 1 58.58 50.14 -9.54
N PRO A 2 57.31 49.68 -9.37
CA PRO A 2 56.93 48.89 -8.20
C PRO A 2 57.59 47.51 -8.23
N SER A 3 58.17 47.09 -7.10
CA SER A 3 58.92 45.84 -6.96
C SER A 3 58.07 44.60 -7.26
N VAL A 4 58.66 43.62 -7.96
CA VAL A 4 58.05 42.36 -8.41
C VAL A 4 57.40 41.57 -7.25
N SER A 5 57.90 41.75 -6.02
CA SER A 5 57.35 41.11 -4.81
C SER A 5 55.96 41.64 -4.42
N ILE A 6 55.67 42.91 -4.71
CA ILE A 6 54.38 43.57 -4.39
C ILE A 6 53.29 43.12 -5.38
N GLN A 7 53.63 43.01 -6.66
CA GLN A 7 52.71 42.54 -7.71
C GLN A 7 52.24 41.10 -7.46
N ARG A 8 53.13 40.21 -6.98
CA ARG A 8 52.78 38.82 -6.64
C ARG A 8 51.80 38.72 -5.46
N ARG A 9 51.92 39.60 -4.45
CA ARG A 9 51.02 39.62 -3.29
C ARG A 9 49.61 40.10 -3.67
N ILE A 10 49.51 41.11 -4.53
CA ILE A 10 48.23 41.65 -5.04
C ILE A 10 47.51 40.60 -5.90
N GLN A 11 48.23 39.89 -6.76
CA GLN A 11 47.66 38.86 -7.63
C GLN A 11 47.21 37.63 -6.84
N LYS A 12 47.92 37.25 -5.77
CA LYS A 12 47.52 36.16 -4.86
C LYS A 12 46.26 36.52 -4.05
N CYS A 13 46.15 37.76 -3.58
CA CYS A 13 44.96 38.27 -2.88
C CYS A 13 43.73 38.22 -3.79
N LYS A 14 43.82 38.76 -5.02
CA LYS A 14 42.73 38.70 -6.01
C LYS A 14 42.28 37.27 -6.34
N ARG A 15 43.23 36.32 -6.44
CA ARG A 15 42.94 34.91 -6.72
C ARG A 15 42.21 34.21 -5.56
N VAL A 16 42.57 34.54 -4.32
CA VAL A 16 41.92 33.98 -3.11
C VAL A 16 40.51 34.55 -2.92
N THR A 17 40.30 35.86 -3.12
CA THR A 17 38.96 36.47 -3.01
C THR A 17 37.99 35.93 -4.07
N MET A 18 38.48 35.68 -5.29
CA MET A 18 37.67 35.13 -6.39
C MET A 18 37.32 33.64 -6.20
N GLN A 19 38.24 32.85 -5.62
CA GLN A 19 38.01 31.43 -5.30
C GLN A 19 37.03 31.25 -4.13
N LEU A 20 37.12 32.11 -3.10
CA LEU A 20 36.22 32.07 -1.94
C LEU A 20 34.77 32.41 -2.33
N GLY A 21 34.58 33.41 -3.21
CA GLY A 21 33.26 33.77 -3.74
C GLY A 21 32.63 32.66 -4.61
N SER A 22 33.44 31.98 -5.42
CA SER A 22 32.98 30.87 -6.26
C SER A 22 32.51 29.66 -5.44
N VAL A 23 33.20 29.33 -4.34
CA VAL A 23 32.81 28.21 -3.46
C VAL A 23 31.50 28.53 -2.74
N VAL A 24 31.31 29.77 -2.26
CA VAL A 24 30.06 30.20 -1.59
C VAL A 24 28.87 30.15 -2.55
N CYS A 25 29.02 30.59 -3.79
CA CYS A 25 27.96 30.51 -4.80
C CYS A 25 27.57 29.07 -5.16
N VAL A 26 28.55 28.17 -5.30
CA VAL A 26 28.29 26.76 -5.62
C VAL A 26 27.61 26.04 -4.45
N THR A 27 27.98 26.36 -3.21
CA THR A 27 27.29 25.80 -2.03
C THR A 27 25.86 26.31 -1.88
N LEU A 28 25.58 27.56 -2.24
CA LEU A 28 24.22 28.11 -2.18
C LEU A 28 23.29 27.53 -3.26
N LEU A 29 23.83 27.21 -4.44
CA LEU A 29 23.08 26.55 -5.51
C LEU A 29 22.75 25.07 -5.20
N ALA A 30 23.59 24.37 -4.43
CA ALA A 30 23.36 22.97 -4.06
C ALA A 30 22.24 22.77 -3.02
N PHE A 31 21.98 23.76 -2.16
CA PHE A 31 20.89 23.72 -1.17
C PHE A 31 19.52 24.15 -1.72
N ALA A 32 19.45 24.62 -2.97
CA ALA A 32 18.21 25.06 -3.61
C ALA A 32 17.42 23.93 -4.30
N VAL A 33 17.93 22.69 -4.29
CA VAL A 33 17.16 21.52 -4.73
C VAL A 33 16.25 21.08 -3.58
N GLY A 34 15.29 21.95 -3.25
CA GLY A 34 14.16 21.57 -2.42
C GLY A 34 13.42 20.42 -3.10
N SER A 35 13.19 19.35 -2.37
CA SER A 35 12.34 18.23 -2.80
C SER A 35 10.94 18.76 -3.08
N MET A 36 10.64 19.08 -4.34
CA MET A 36 9.28 19.28 -4.79
C MET A 36 8.59 17.92 -4.76
N GLY A 37 7.90 17.62 -3.65
CA GLY A 37 6.89 16.57 -3.68
C GLY A 37 5.85 16.96 -4.73
N ALA A 38 5.66 16.13 -5.75
CA ALA A 38 4.58 16.32 -6.70
C ALA A 38 3.25 16.31 -5.91
N PRO A 39 2.31 17.23 -6.21
CA PRO A 39 0.99 17.17 -5.59
C PRO A 39 0.34 15.82 -5.95
N LEU A 40 -0.13 15.10 -4.93
CA LEU A 40 -0.99 13.93 -5.10
C LEU A 40 -2.25 14.41 -5.82
N ASP A 41 -2.49 13.91 -7.03
CA ASP A 41 -3.66 14.23 -7.84
C ASP A 41 -4.92 13.79 -7.06
N PRO A 42 -5.86 14.69 -6.71
CA PRO A 42 -7.04 14.34 -5.91
C PRO A 42 -8.03 13.40 -6.64
N VAL A 43 -7.82 13.17 -7.93
CA VAL A 43 -8.55 12.17 -8.72
C VAL A 43 -8.07 10.74 -8.43
N ALA A 44 -6.84 10.57 -7.90
CA ALA A 44 -6.26 9.26 -7.61
C ALA A 44 -6.58 8.72 -6.20
N THR A 45 -7.30 9.47 -5.36
CA THR A 45 -7.67 9.00 -4.01
C THR A 45 -9.01 8.27 -4.05
N PRO A 46 -9.05 6.94 -3.82
CA PRO A 46 -10.31 6.21 -3.79
C PRO A 46 -11.15 6.64 -2.58
N TYR A 47 -12.48 6.66 -2.74
CA TYR A 47 -13.42 6.94 -1.67
C TYR A 47 -14.14 5.65 -1.23
N ILE A 48 -14.68 5.67 -0.01
CA ILE A 48 -15.39 4.53 0.57
C ILE A 48 -16.78 4.43 -0.07
N VAL A 49 -17.06 3.29 -0.70
CA VAL A 49 -18.37 2.94 -1.29
C VAL A 49 -19.23 2.24 -0.25
N GLN A 50 -18.66 1.28 0.47
CA GLN A 50 -19.33 0.54 1.53
C GLN A 50 -18.39 0.43 2.74
N TYR A 51 -18.99 0.50 3.92
CA TYR A 51 -18.30 0.29 5.19
C TYR A 51 -19.27 -0.32 6.19
N GLU A 52 -18.87 -1.44 6.78
CA GLU A 52 -19.59 -2.10 7.85
C GLU A 52 -18.59 -2.51 8.93
N ASN A 53 -18.93 -2.21 10.18
CA ASN A 53 -18.14 -2.60 11.34
C ASN A 53 -19.11 -2.96 12.45
N ASN A 54 -19.10 -4.24 12.81
CA ASN A 54 -19.90 -4.78 13.89
C ASN A 54 -18.95 -5.39 14.93
N ASN A 55 -19.06 -4.92 16.16
CA ASN A 55 -18.27 -5.43 17.27
C ASN A 55 -19.23 -5.96 18.34
N ALA A 56 -19.32 -7.29 18.43
CA ALA A 56 -20.07 -7.96 19.46
C ALA A 56 -19.07 -8.33 20.57
N GLN A 57 -19.04 -7.51 21.62
CA GLN A 57 -18.04 -7.53 22.70
C GLN A 57 -17.71 -8.93 23.28
N ASN A 58 -18.64 -9.89 23.18
CA ASN A 58 -18.50 -11.25 23.72
C ASN A 58 -18.59 -12.37 22.65
N GLU A 59 -18.84 -12.05 21.39
CA GLU A 59 -19.07 -13.05 20.33
C GLU A 59 -18.07 -12.93 19.18
N GLY A 60 -17.45 -11.76 19.01
CA GLY A 60 -16.49 -11.51 17.95
C GLY A 60 -16.63 -10.14 17.31
N TYR A 61 -16.05 -9.99 16.12
CA TYR A 61 -16.20 -8.79 15.30
C TYR A 61 -16.34 -9.17 13.83
N SER A 62 -16.99 -8.29 13.07
CA SER A 62 -17.08 -8.36 11.61
C SER A 62 -16.76 -6.98 11.05
N PHE A 63 -15.94 -6.95 10.02
CA PHE A 63 -15.45 -5.73 9.39
C PHE A 63 -15.43 -5.90 7.87
N GLU A 64 -16.04 -4.97 7.16
CA GLU A 64 -16.11 -4.99 5.70
C GLU A 64 -15.99 -3.58 5.13
N TYR A 65 -15.22 -3.41 4.06
CA TYR A 65 -15.23 -2.19 3.27
C TYR A 65 -15.06 -2.46 1.78
N GLU A 66 -15.57 -1.52 0.99
CA GLU A 66 -15.39 -1.42 -0.45
C GLU A 66 -14.99 0.01 -0.81
N LEU A 67 -14.00 0.14 -1.67
CA LEU A 67 -13.51 1.41 -2.19
C LEU A 67 -13.91 1.59 -3.66
N SER A 68 -13.90 2.84 -4.13
CA SER A 68 -14.30 3.22 -5.49
C SER A 68 -13.39 2.67 -6.60
N ASP A 69 -12.22 2.18 -6.25
CA ASP A 69 -11.24 1.54 -7.13
C ASP A 69 -11.34 -0.01 -7.10
N GLU A 70 -12.50 -0.53 -6.68
CA GLU A 70 -12.80 -1.96 -6.60
C GLU A 70 -11.97 -2.74 -5.57
N GLN A 71 -11.21 -2.05 -4.70
CA GLN A 71 -10.62 -2.70 -3.54
C GLN A 71 -11.72 -3.10 -2.54
N ARG A 72 -11.69 -4.37 -2.11
CA ARG A 72 -12.64 -4.92 -1.14
C ARG A 72 -11.87 -5.62 -0.03
N ARG A 73 -12.36 -5.51 1.20
CA ARG A 73 -11.88 -6.32 2.33
C ARG A 73 -13.06 -6.74 3.18
N LYS A 74 -13.05 -8.00 3.61
CA LYS A 74 -13.98 -8.55 4.59
C LYS A 74 -13.20 -9.40 5.58
N GLU A 75 -13.44 -9.21 6.87
CA GLU A 75 -12.78 -9.92 7.95
C GLU A 75 -13.77 -10.18 9.08
N GLU A 76 -13.66 -11.34 9.69
CA GLU A 76 -14.43 -11.72 10.87
C GLU A 76 -13.51 -12.38 11.89
N GLY A 77 -13.62 -11.96 13.14
CA GLY A 77 -12.94 -12.59 14.27
C GLY A 77 -13.95 -13.24 15.19
N THR A 78 -13.73 -14.50 15.54
CA THR A 78 -14.58 -15.26 16.48
C THR A 78 -13.77 -15.71 17.68
N ILE A 79 -14.38 -15.69 18.87
CA ILE A 79 -13.74 -16.18 20.08
C ILE A 79 -13.82 -17.72 20.09
N ARG A 80 -12.68 -18.39 20.18
CA ARG A 80 -12.57 -19.85 20.24
C ARG A 80 -11.74 -20.29 21.44
N PHE A 81 -11.83 -21.58 21.76
CA PHE A 81 -11.10 -22.20 22.85
C PHE A 81 -10.26 -23.36 22.31
N SER A 82 -8.99 -23.42 22.72
CA SER A 82 -8.06 -24.51 22.41
C SER A 82 -7.43 -25.05 23.69
N LYS A 83 -6.71 -26.17 23.57
CA LYS A 83 -5.97 -26.78 24.68
C LYS A 83 -4.51 -26.37 24.59
N ASP A 84 -3.92 -25.92 25.70
CA ASP A 84 -2.46 -25.75 25.81
C ASP A 84 -1.73 -27.09 26.01
N GLU A 85 -0.40 -27.04 26.12
CA GLU A 85 0.46 -28.22 26.35
C GLU A 85 0.13 -28.93 27.67
N GLU A 86 -0.45 -28.21 28.64
CA GLU A 86 -0.89 -28.73 29.93
C GLU A 86 -2.36 -29.21 29.94
N GLY A 87 -3.08 -29.11 28.81
CA GLY A 87 -4.48 -29.53 28.65
C GLY A 87 -5.53 -28.58 29.23
N LYS A 88 -5.14 -27.36 29.58
CA LYS A 88 -6.04 -26.30 30.06
C LYS A 88 -6.66 -25.54 28.88
N ASP A 89 -7.88 -25.08 29.09
CA ASP A 89 -8.60 -24.26 28.10
C ASP A 89 -7.97 -22.87 28.00
N VAL A 90 -7.53 -22.53 26.79
CA VAL A 90 -7.03 -21.20 26.43
C VAL A 90 -8.01 -20.57 25.46
N GLN A 91 -8.44 -19.35 25.79
CA GLN A 91 -9.25 -18.54 24.92
C GLN A 91 -8.37 -17.79 23.93
N PHE A 92 -8.73 -17.82 22.65
CA PHE A 92 -8.07 -17.06 21.59
C PHE A 92 -9.08 -16.54 20.57
N VAL A 93 -8.65 -15.60 19.73
CA VAL A 93 -9.47 -15.08 18.64
C VAL A 93 -9.02 -15.74 17.35
N ALA A 94 -9.93 -16.48 16.71
CA ALA A 94 -9.73 -17.02 15.38
C ALA A 94 -10.22 -15.99 14.34
N VAL A 95 -9.34 -15.58 13.44
CA VAL A 95 -9.62 -14.56 12.42
C VAL A 95 -9.66 -15.21 11.05
N GLN A 96 -10.70 -14.93 10.29
CA GLN A 96 -10.78 -15.28 8.88
C GLN A 96 -11.12 -14.04 8.07
N GLY A 97 -10.51 -13.91 6.90
CA GLY A 97 -10.78 -12.75 6.07
C GLY A 97 -10.33 -12.94 4.64
N ARG A 98 -10.73 -11.97 3.83
CA ARG A 98 -10.33 -11.87 2.43
C ARG A 98 -10.18 -10.42 2.03
N TYR A 99 -9.26 -10.15 1.13
CA TYR A 99 -9.19 -8.88 0.41
C TYR A 99 -8.96 -9.12 -1.07
N SER A 100 -9.45 -8.20 -1.89
CA SER A 100 -9.26 -8.20 -3.33
C SER A 100 -8.94 -6.80 -3.83
N PHE A 101 -8.16 -6.72 -4.90
CA PHE A 101 -7.80 -5.46 -5.56
C PHE A 101 -7.56 -5.69 -7.05
N VAL A 102 -7.79 -4.66 -7.85
CA VAL A 102 -7.42 -4.65 -9.27
C VAL A 102 -5.99 -4.14 -9.38
N SER A 103 -5.11 -4.90 -10.03
CA SER A 103 -3.73 -4.48 -10.25
C SER A 103 -3.58 -3.68 -11.54
N ASP A 104 -2.38 -3.16 -11.78
CA ASP A 104 -2.04 -2.34 -12.95
C ASP A 104 -2.15 -3.11 -14.28
N ASP A 105 -2.07 -4.44 -14.22
CA ASP A 105 -2.31 -5.37 -15.32
C ASP A 105 -3.79 -5.56 -15.68
N GLY A 106 -4.71 -4.90 -14.94
CA GLY A 106 -6.15 -5.02 -15.12
C GLY A 106 -6.76 -6.32 -14.59
N ARG A 107 -5.97 -7.15 -13.90
CA ARG A 107 -6.46 -8.40 -13.29
C ARG A 107 -6.82 -8.17 -11.83
N THR A 108 -7.88 -8.82 -11.37
CA THR A 108 -8.20 -8.86 -9.95
C THR A 108 -7.37 -9.93 -9.26
N TYR A 109 -6.71 -9.51 -8.18
CA TYR A 109 -6.00 -10.38 -7.25
C TYR A 109 -6.81 -10.48 -5.98
N TRP A 110 -6.72 -11.64 -5.34
CA TRP A 110 -7.38 -11.87 -4.07
C TRP A 110 -6.56 -12.75 -3.16
N VAL A 111 -6.76 -12.52 -1.88
CA VAL A 111 -6.13 -13.28 -0.80
C VAL A 111 -7.19 -13.61 0.23
N GLU A 112 -7.29 -14.88 0.57
CA GLU A 112 -8.04 -15.40 1.71
C GLU A 112 -7.04 -15.85 2.77
N TYR A 113 -7.36 -15.56 4.03
CA TYR A 113 -6.50 -15.92 5.15
C TYR A 113 -7.31 -16.41 6.34
N VAL A 114 -6.68 -17.33 7.09
CA VAL A 114 -7.17 -17.86 8.35
C VAL A 114 -6.04 -17.80 9.36
N ALA A 115 -6.31 -17.26 10.53
CA ALA A 115 -5.45 -17.24 11.70
C ALA A 115 -6.18 -17.95 12.84
N ASP A 116 -5.68 -19.11 13.23
CA ASP A 116 -6.27 -19.95 14.27
C ASP A 116 -5.17 -20.65 15.11
N GLU A 117 -5.54 -21.66 15.90
CA GLU A 117 -4.62 -22.43 16.73
C GLU A 117 -3.48 -23.11 15.94
N ASN A 118 -3.66 -23.33 14.64
CA ASN A 118 -2.66 -23.93 13.75
C ASN A 118 -1.82 -22.86 13.02
N GLY A 119 -1.93 -21.58 13.41
CA GLY A 119 -1.17 -20.47 12.87
C GLY A 119 -1.84 -19.79 11.68
N TYR A 120 -1.07 -18.92 11.01
CA TYR A 120 -1.55 -18.14 9.87
C TYR A 120 -1.38 -18.89 8.55
N ARG A 121 -2.48 -19.05 7.80
CA ARG A 121 -2.51 -19.72 6.50
C ARG A 121 -3.20 -18.85 5.48
N THR A 122 -2.67 -18.83 4.26
CA THR A 122 -3.21 -17.99 3.17
C THR A 122 -3.40 -18.78 1.90
N ARG A 123 -4.44 -18.41 1.15
CA ARG A 123 -4.63 -18.81 -0.24
C ARG A 123 -4.79 -17.54 -1.08
N MET A 124 -4.17 -17.51 -2.24
CA MET A 124 -4.30 -16.40 -3.18
C MET A 124 -4.63 -16.92 -4.57
N GLY A 125 -5.18 -16.04 -5.38
CA GLY A 125 -5.46 -16.31 -6.79
C GLY A 125 -5.61 -15.03 -7.60
N THR A 126 -5.79 -15.24 -8.89
CA THR A 126 -5.98 -14.18 -9.88
C THR A 126 -7.14 -14.58 -10.78
N GLY A 127 -8.03 -13.65 -11.11
CA GLY A 127 -9.16 -13.87 -12.02
C GLY A 127 -10.33 -12.93 -11.75
N ASP A 128 -11.25 -12.83 -12.71
CA ASP A 128 -12.44 -11.97 -12.63
C ASP A 128 -13.29 -12.35 -11.41
N TYR A 129 -13.30 -11.53 -10.37
CA TYR A 129 -14.09 -11.77 -9.14
C TYR A 129 -15.60 -11.88 -9.40
N ASP A 130 -16.06 -11.43 -10.58
CA ASP A 130 -17.47 -11.39 -10.99
C ASP A 130 -17.94 -12.66 -11.71
N THR A 131 -17.09 -13.70 -11.86
CA THR A 131 -17.57 -14.96 -12.46
C THR A 131 -18.59 -15.69 -11.59
N ASP A 132 -18.59 -15.48 -10.27
CA ASP A 132 -19.54 -16.19 -9.38
C ASP A 132 -20.94 -15.55 -9.38
N ARG A 133 -21.06 -14.24 -9.68
CA ARG A 133 -22.34 -13.53 -9.89
C ARG A 133 -22.93 -13.74 -11.29
N LYS A 134 -22.19 -14.40 -12.19
CA LYS A 134 -22.69 -14.78 -13.53
C LYS A 134 -23.06 -16.27 -13.63
N LEU A 135 -22.77 -17.08 -12.62
CA LEU A 135 -23.13 -18.50 -12.60
C LEU A 135 -24.54 -18.76 -12.06
N ASP A 136 -25.10 -17.85 -11.27
CA ASP A 136 -26.49 -17.92 -10.76
C ASP A 136 -27.53 -17.29 -11.72
N GLY A 137 -27.08 -16.59 -12.77
CA GLY A 137 -27.96 -15.82 -13.67
C GLY A 137 -28.40 -16.46 -14.98
N ARG A 138 -27.84 -17.61 -15.43
CA ARG A 138 -28.27 -18.23 -16.71
C ARG A 138 -27.95 -19.71 -16.89
N SER A 139 -28.24 -20.53 -15.88
CA SER A 139 -28.46 -21.97 -16.06
C SER A 139 -29.87 -22.20 -16.64
N GLY A 140 -30.04 -21.94 -17.94
CA GLY A 140 -31.34 -22.04 -18.62
C GLY A 140 -31.24 -22.23 -20.12
N LEU A 141 -31.05 -23.49 -20.53
CA LEU A 141 -31.44 -24.13 -21.80
C LEU A 141 -30.84 -23.68 -23.15
N LYS A 142 -30.03 -24.62 -23.68
CA LYS A 142 -30.20 -25.39 -24.94
C LYS A 142 -30.33 -24.67 -26.30
N ASN A 143 -29.51 -25.20 -27.23
CA ASN A 143 -29.58 -25.17 -28.70
C ASN A 143 -29.03 -23.92 -29.41
N ARG A 144 -27.74 -24.00 -29.79
CA ARG A 144 -27.25 -23.37 -31.03
C ARG A 144 -27.32 -24.43 -32.14
N PRO A 145 -28.07 -24.22 -33.25
CA PRO A 145 -27.93 -25.09 -34.40
C PRO A 145 -26.58 -24.81 -35.07
N VAL A 146 -25.91 -25.88 -35.48
CA VAL A 146 -24.78 -25.82 -36.40
C VAL A 146 -25.35 -25.44 -37.77
N VAL A 147 -24.89 -24.32 -38.32
CA VAL A 147 -24.94 -24.01 -39.75
C VAL A 147 -23.55 -23.56 -40.17
#